data_AF-A0A453EE10-F1
#
_entry.id   AF-A0A453EE10-F1
#
_cell.length_a   1.000
_cell.length_b   1.000
_cell.length_c   1.000
_cell.angle_alpha   90.00
_cell.angle_beta   90.00
_cell.angle_gamma   90.00
#
_symmetry.space_group_name_H-M   'P 1'
#
loop_
_entity.id
_entity.type
_entity.pdbx_description
1 polymer ?
#
loop_
_entity_poly.entity_id
_entity_poly.type
_entity_poly.pdbx_seq_one_letter_code
_entity_poly.pdbx_strand_id
1 'polypeptide(L)'
;KQVLLPIVAGTEPIEASIPIDILRRAGANVTVASAGDALLVEIMYGVKILADELLVDCAAASYDLIVLPGGVPGAANLGGRATLEGIVRKHVEKGGLFAAICAAPPLALASWGLLDGHKATGHPWFVEKFPPKVTAVDANVVVDGNAVTGTGPATSMEFAMALVEQLYGKEKVEQIAKPMLVRYEGGYSMKELNSVEWHCSGTPKVLLPVANGIEEMEAIILVDALRRANADVVVASAEDGVVVTARYGTRIVADVMLDEAADRAP
;
A
#
# COMPACT_ATOMS: atom_id res chain seq x y z
N LYS A 1 -3.21 -14.84 10.76
CA LYS A 1 -4.35 -13.89 10.80
C LYS A 1 -4.83 -13.66 9.38
N GLN A 2 -6.14 -13.57 9.15
CA GLN A 2 -6.75 -13.27 7.85
C GLN A 2 -6.88 -11.75 7.69
N VAL A 3 -6.39 -11.19 6.59
CA VAL A 3 -6.40 -9.74 6.34
C VAL A 3 -7.01 -9.47 4.97
N LEU A 4 -7.90 -8.48 4.90
CA LEU A 4 -8.39 -7.94 3.63
C LEU A 4 -7.72 -6.59 3.35
N LEU A 5 -7.14 -6.44 2.15
CA LEU A 5 -6.64 -5.16 1.66
C LEU A 5 -7.20 -4.92 0.25
N PRO A 6 -8.26 -4.10 0.11
CA PRO A 6 -8.82 -3.79 -1.19
C PRO A 6 -7.94 -2.77 -1.93
N ILE A 7 -7.78 -2.98 -3.24
CA ILE A 7 -7.12 -2.05 -4.16
C ILE A 7 -8.09 -1.68 -5.29
N VAL A 8 -7.92 -0.48 -5.83
CA VAL A 8 -8.72 0.02 -6.97
C VAL A 8 -7.87 1.00 -7.78
N ALA A 9 -8.33 1.35 -8.98
CA ALA A 9 -7.71 2.42 -9.75
C ALA A 9 -7.55 3.68 -8.89
N GLY A 10 -6.33 4.20 -8.83
CA GLY A 10 -5.97 5.36 -8.01
C GLY A 10 -5.54 5.05 -6.57
N THR A 11 -5.46 3.78 -6.15
CA THR A 11 -4.80 3.40 -4.90
C THR A 11 -3.33 3.83 -4.91
N GLU A 12 -2.81 4.29 -3.79
CA GLU A 12 -1.40 4.68 -3.65
C GLU A 12 -0.50 3.42 -3.54
N PRO A 13 0.57 3.28 -4.36
CA PRO A 13 1.34 2.04 -4.45
C PRO A 13 2.10 1.66 -3.18
N ILE A 14 2.73 2.63 -2.51
CA ILE A 14 3.53 2.44 -1.29
C ILE A 14 2.63 2.05 -0.12
N GLU A 15 1.50 2.75 0.02
CA GLU A 15 0.50 2.53 1.07
C GLU A 15 -0.26 1.21 0.91
N ALA A 16 -0.26 0.62 -0.29
CA ALA A 16 -0.74 -0.74 -0.51
C ALA A 16 0.38 -1.77 -0.33
N SER A 17 1.53 -1.60 -0.99
CA SER A 17 2.59 -2.62 -1.02
C SER A 17 3.23 -2.86 0.34
N ILE A 18 3.47 -1.80 1.14
CA ILE A 18 4.13 -1.94 2.43
C ILE A 18 3.26 -2.74 3.41
N PRO A 19 1.98 -2.41 3.65
CA PRO A 19 1.14 -3.25 4.51
C PRO A 19 0.99 -4.69 4.01
N ILE A 20 0.86 -4.92 2.70
CA ILE A 20 0.79 -6.28 2.13
C ILE A 20 2.03 -7.08 2.51
N ASP A 21 3.21 -6.57 2.17
CA ASP A 21 4.48 -7.24 2.41
C ASP A 21 4.70 -7.48 3.92
N ILE A 22 4.62 -6.43 4.74
CA ILE A 22 4.91 -6.50 6.17
C ILE A 22 3.99 -7.47 6.91
N LEU A 23 2.69 -7.44 6.60
CA LEU A 23 1.74 -8.35 7.23
C LEU A 23 1.99 -9.80 6.81
N ARG A 24 2.36 -10.05 5.55
CA ARG A 24 2.76 -11.39 5.08
C ARG A 24 4.06 -11.86 5.72
N ARG A 25 5.07 -10.98 5.88
CA ARG A 25 6.30 -11.29 6.66
C ARG A 25 5.99 -11.67 8.11
N ALA A 26 4.98 -11.03 8.71
CA ALA A 26 4.52 -11.36 10.06
C ALA A 26 3.73 -12.68 10.14
N GLY A 27 3.41 -13.31 9.01
CA GLY A 27 2.66 -14.56 8.91
C GLY A 27 1.15 -14.38 8.73
N ALA A 28 0.68 -13.19 8.34
CA ALA A 28 -0.71 -12.99 7.96
C ALA A 28 -0.98 -13.54 6.56
N ASN A 29 -2.18 -14.10 6.38
CA ASN A 29 -2.74 -14.37 5.07
C ASN A 29 -3.46 -13.11 4.60
N VAL A 30 -2.83 -12.37 3.68
CA VAL A 30 -3.37 -11.11 3.16
C VAL A 30 -4.01 -11.36 1.80
N THR A 31 -5.33 -11.22 1.73
CA THR A 31 -6.11 -11.20 0.50
C THR A 31 -6.06 -9.79 -0.09
N VAL A 32 -5.39 -9.64 -1.23
CA VAL A 32 -5.44 -8.41 -2.03
C VAL A 32 -6.67 -8.48 -2.93
N ALA A 33 -7.69 -7.68 -2.64
CA ALA A 33 -8.95 -7.74 -3.36
C ALA A 33 -9.11 -6.57 -4.34
N SER A 34 -9.48 -6.84 -5.59
CA SER A 34 -9.83 -5.78 -6.52
C SER A 34 -11.23 -5.27 -6.23
N ALA A 35 -11.36 -3.98 -5.91
CA ALA A 35 -12.66 -3.29 -5.80
C ALA A 35 -13.16 -2.74 -7.15
N GLY A 36 -12.52 -3.14 -8.26
CA GLY A 36 -13.00 -2.94 -9.64
C GLY A 36 -13.68 -4.19 -10.21
N ASP A 37 -13.74 -4.27 -11.53
CA ASP A 37 -14.44 -5.34 -12.25
C ASP A 37 -13.51 -6.45 -12.77
N ALA A 38 -12.19 -6.31 -12.55
CA ALA A 38 -11.17 -7.25 -12.99
C ALA A 38 -10.07 -7.42 -11.93
N LEU A 39 -9.40 -8.56 -11.93
CA LEU A 39 -8.29 -8.85 -11.01
C LEU A 39 -7.06 -7.99 -11.31
N LEU A 40 -6.81 -7.65 -12.58
CA LEU A 40 -5.74 -6.73 -12.93
C LEU A 40 -6.14 -5.31 -12.59
N VAL A 41 -5.40 -4.68 -11.68
CA VAL A 41 -5.64 -3.31 -11.24
C VAL A 41 -4.42 -2.46 -11.56
N GLU A 42 -4.61 -1.45 -12.40
CA GLU A 42 -3.65 -0.36 -12.55
C GLU A 42 -3.93 0.68 -11.47
N ILE A 43 -3.01 0.80 -10.52
CA ILE A 43 -3.06 1.77 -9.42
C ILE A 43 -2.27 3.03 -9.82
N MET A 44 -2.05 3.98 -8.91
CA MET A 44 -1.38 5.24 -9.29
C MET A 44 0.02 4.99 -9.90
N TYR A 45 0.44 5.93 -10.75
CA TYR A 45 1.76 5.89 -11.41
C TYR A 45 1.99 4.63 -12.26
N GLY A 46 0.92 4.04 -12.79
CA GLY A 46 0.97 2.93 -13.75
C GLY A 46 1.51 1.63 -13.16
N VAL A 47 1.56 1.50 -11.82
CA VAL A 47 1.87 0.23 -11.17
C VAL A 47 0.67 -0.71 -11.38
N LYS A 48 0.93 -1.94 -11.83
CA LYS A 48 -0.12 -2.92 -12.11
C LYS A 48 0.01 -4.10 -11.14
N ILE A 49 -1.04 -4.38 -10.39
CA ILE A 49 -1.13 -5.50 -9.45
C ILE A 49 -2.23 -6.44 -9.93
N LEU A 50 -1.93 -7.73 -9.98
CA LEU A 50 -2.93 -8.78 -10.19
C LEU A 50 -3.46 -9.22 -8.82
N ALA A 51 -4.65 -8.75 -8.47
CA ALA A 51 -5.35 -9.06 -7.23
C ALA A 51 -5.67 -10.56 -7.11
N ASP A 52 -5.81 -11.02 -5.87
CA ASP A 52 -6.11 -12.41 -5.51
C ASP A 52 -7.56 -12.75 -5.80
N GLU A 53 -8.48 -11.85 -5.47
CA GLU A 53 -9.92 -12.02 -5.62
C GLU A 53 -10.57 -10.70 -6.06
N LEU A 54 -11.81 -10.78 -6.57
CA LEU A 54 -12.67 -9.61 -6.67
C LEU A 54 -13.31 -9.35 -5.31
N LEU A 55 -13.48 -8.09 -4.94
CA LEU A 55 -14.06 -7.68 -3.66
C LEU A 55 -15.46 -8.27 -3.42
N VAL A 56 -16.23 -8.49 -4.49
CA VAL A 56 -17.57 -9.09 -4.42
C VAL A 56 -17.54 -10.52 -3.88
N ASP A 57 -16.46 -11.25 -4.10
CA ASP A 57 -16.30 -12.63 -3.66
C ASP A 57 -15.80 -12.72 -2.20
N CYS A 58 -15.21 -11.63 -1.69
CA CYS A 58 -14.70 -11.51 -0.33
C CYS A 58 -15.79 -11.32 0.74
N ALA A 59 -17.06 -11.06 0.35
CA ALA A 59 -18.10 -10.60 1.28
C ALA A 59 -18.52 -11.63 2.35
N ALA A 60 -18.31 -12.92 2.11
CA ALA A 60 -18.65 -14.00 3.03
C ALA A 60 -17.51 -14.41 3.96
N ALA A 61 -16.28 -13.96 3.70
CA ALA A 61 -15.12 -14.30 4.49
C ALA A 61 -15.11 -13.56 5.84
N SER A 62 -14.33 -14.08 6.79
CA SER A 62 -14.08 -13.44 8.07
C SER A 62 -12.62 -13.02 8.15
N TYR A 63 -12.39 -11.80 8.63
CA TYR A 63 -11.07 -11.19 8.70
C TYR A 63 -10.72 -10.88 10.15
N ASP A 64 -9.44 -10.88 10.46
CA ASP A 64 -8.90 -10.32 11.70
C ASP A 64 -8.65 -8.82 11.55
N LEU A 65 -8.33 -8.36 10.34
CA LEU A 65 -8.03 -6.97 10.00
C LEU A 65 -8.52 -6.62 8.59
N ILE A 66 -9.06 -5.42 8.41
CA ILE A 66 -9.30 -4.81 7.09
C ILE A 66 -8.50 -3.49 7.00
N VAL A 67 -7.70 -3.34 5.95
CA VAL A 67 -6.79 -2.18 5.75
C VAL A 67 -7.16 -1.42 4.49
N LEU A 68 -7.48 -0.14 4.58
CA LEU A 68 -7.78 0.71 3.43
C LEU A 68 -6.56 1.57 3.07
N PRO A 69 -5.88 1.30 1.94
CA PRO A 69 -4.81 2.17 1.46
C PRO A 69 -5.40 3.50 0.98
N GLY A 70 -4.58 4.54 0.92
CA GLY A 70 -4.99 5.85 0.45
C GLY A 70 -4.76 6.05 -1.04
N GLY A 71 -4.15 7.19 -1.36
CA GLY A 71 -4.21 7.81 -2.70
C GLY A 71 -5.55 8.51 -2.88
N VAL A 72 -5.56 9.79 -3.24
CA VAL A 72 -6.81 10.59 -3.25
C VAL A 72 -7.90 9.96 -4.13
N PRO A 73 -7.63 9.53 -5.38
CA PRO A 73 -8.65 8.89 -6.19
C PRO A 73 -9.00 7.49 -5.66
N GLY A 74 -8.01 6.71 -5.20
CA GLY A 74 -8.22 5.37 -4.64
C GLY A 74 -9.09 5.39 -3.39
N ALA A 75 -8.75 6.23 -2.42
CA ALA A 75 -9.52 6.45 -1.20
C ALA A 75 -10.96 6.89 -1.49
N ALA A 76 -11.18 7.83 -2.42
CA ALA A 76 -12.52 8.24 -2.82
C ALA A 76 -13.29 7.11 -3.52
N ASN A 77 -12.62 6.36 -4.40
CA ASN A 77 -13.19 5.22 -5.11
C ASN A 77 -13.57 4.10 -4.13
N LEU A 78 -12.73 3.78 -3.14
CA LEU A 78 -13.04 2.82 -2.09
C LEU A 78 -14.19 3.34 -1.21
N GLY A 79 -14.15 4.61 -0.80
CA GLY A 79 -15.18 5.26 0.00
C GLY A 79 -16.58 5.25 -0.65
N GLY A 80 -16.64 5.31 -1.98
CA GLY A 80 -17.88 5.24 -2.75
C GLY A 80 -18.42 3.82 -3.01
N ARG A 81 -17.78 2.76 -2.51
CA ARG A 81 -18.18 1.36 -2.80
C ARG A 81 -19.03 0.79 -1.67
N ALA A 82 -20.35 0.73 -1.91
CA ALA A 82 -21.32 0.15 -0.98
C ALA A 82 -20.99 -1.30 -0.55
N THR A 83 -20.45 -2.12 -1.45
CA THR A 83 -20.02 -3.49 -1.12
C THR A 83 -18.90 -3.48 -0.08
N LEU A 84 -17.90 -2.60 -0.25
CA LEU A 84 -16.80 -2.47 0.70
C LEU A 84 -17.30 -1.95 2.05
N GLU A 85 -18.10 -0.88 2.03
CA GLU A 85 -18.71 -0.31 3.23
C GLU A 85 -19.46 -1.39 4.02
N GLY A 86 -20.28 -2.20 3.35
CA GLY A 86 -21.03 -3.28 3.98
C GLY A 86 -20.15 -4.36 4.62
N ILE A 87 -19.02 -4.70 3.98
CA ILE A 87 -18.04 -5.65 4.53
C ILE A 87 -17.38 -5.05 5.79
N VAL A 88 -16.90 -3.81 5.71
CA VAL A 88 -16.19 -3.15 6.82
C VAL A 88 -17.13 -2.90 8.00
N ARG A 89 -18.37 -2.44 7.76
CA ARG A 89 -19.37 -2.25 8.82
C ARG A 89 -19.62 -3.53 9.61
N LYS A 90 -19.90 -4.64 8.91
CA LYS A 90 -20.12 -5.96 9.54
C LYS A 90 -18.91 -6.43 10.33
N HIS A 91 -17.70 -6.13 9.86
CA HIS A 91 -16.45 -6.45 10.55
C HIS A 91 -16.29 -5.63 11.84
N VAL A 92 -16.53 -4.32 11.77
CA VAL A 92 -16.45 -3.40 12.92
C VAL A 92 -17.52 -3.70 13.96
N GLU A 93 -18.75 -4.02 13.56
CA GLU A 93 -19.84 -4.42 14.47
C GLU A 93 -19.49 -5.67 15.31
N LYS A 94 -18.62 -6.53 14.79
CA LYS A 94 -18.10 -7.71 15.51
C LYS A 94 -16.88 -7.40 16.38
N GLY A 95 -16.45 -6.14 16.46
CA GLY A 95 -15.26 -5.72 17.18
C GLY A 95 -13.95 -6.04 16.46
N GLY A 96 -13.97 -6.21 15.13
CA GLY A 96 -12.78 -6.46 14.34
C GLY A 96 -11.85 -5.25 14.25
N LEU A 97 -10.54 -5.50 14.06
CA LEU A 97 -9.53 -4.45 13.84
C LEU A 97 -9.70 -3.86 12.44
N PHE A 98 -9.67 -2.53 12.30
CA PHE A 98 -9.82 -1.88 11.01
C PHE A 98 -8.87 -0.70 10.91
N ALA A 99 -8.35 -0.47 9.70
CA ALA A 99 -7.31 0.51 9.50
C ALA A 99 -7.44 1.26 8.18
N ALA A 100 -6.94 2.49 8.15
CA ALA A 100 -6.83 3.27 6.93
C ALA A 100 -5.64 4.24 6.98
N ILE A 101 -5.09 4.61 5.83
CA ILE A 101 -3.94 5.53 5.75
C ILE A 101 -4.21 6.67 4.75
N CYS A 102 -3.55 7.81 4.98
CA CYS A 102 -3.53 8.95 4.07
C CYS A 102 -4.92 9.57 3.88
N ALA A 103 -5.48 9.53 2.69
CA ALA A 103 -6.79 10.10 2.40
C ALA A 103 -7.96 9.16 2.79
N ALA A 104 -7.70 7.86 2.98
CA ALA A 104 -8.75 6.88 3.28
C ALA A 104 -9.44 7.05 4.65
N PRO A 105 -8.77 7.47 5.75
CA PRO A 105 -9.45 7.74 7.00
C PRO A 105 -10.63 8.73 6.88
N PRO A 106 -10.46 9.95 6.32
CA PRO A 106 -11.60 10.86 6.13
C PRO A 106 -12.51 10.48 4.95
N LEU A 107 -11.96 10.01 3.82
CA LEU A 107 -12.75 9.79 2.59
C LEU A 107 -13.51 8.46 2.54
N ALA A 108 -13.16 7.50 3.40
CA ALA A 108 -13.85 6.22 3.49
C ALA A 108 -14.38 6.00 4.91
N LEU A 109 -13.53 5.65 5.88
CA LEU A 109 -13.99 5.23 7.22
C LEU A 109 -14.84 6.28 7.93
N ALA A 110 -14.41 7.55 7.95
CA ALA A 110 -15.17 8.64 8.57
C ALA A 110 -16.44 8.98 7.77
N SER A 111 -16.39 8.89 6.44
CA SER A 111 -17.58 9.11 5.59
C SER A 111 -18.68 8.07 5.85
N TRP A 112 -18.29 6.87 6.27
CA TRP A 112 -19.20 5.82 6.73
C TRP A 112 -19.57 5.97 8.22
N GLY A 113 -19.09 7.00 8.92
CA GLY A 113 -19.32 7.17 10.35
C GLY A 113 -18.66 6.11 11.23
N LEU A 114 -17.74 5.31 10.70
CA LEU A 114 -17.03 4.27 11.45
C LEU A 114 -15.95 4.85 12.39
N LEU A 115 -15.61 6.12 12.22
CA LEU A 115 -14.71 6.85 13.11
C LEU A 115 -15.46 7.79 14.06
N ASP A 116 -16.80 7.77 14.11
CA ASP A 116 -17.57 8.62 15.02
C ASP A 116 -17.15 8.35 16.49
N GLY A 117 -16.67 9.39 17.18
CA GLY A 117 -16.18 9.30 18.56
C GLY A 117 -14.71 8.87 18.71
N HIS A 118 -14.05 8.49 17.61
CA HIS A 118 -12.65 8.10 17.61
C HIS A 118 -11.70 9.30 17.48
N LYS A 119 -10.48 9.11 17.99
CA LYS A 119 -9.29 9.88 17.64
C LYS A 119 -8.63 9.25 16.42
N ALA A 120 -8.28 10.06 15.43
CA ALA A 120 -7.70 9.57 14.19
C ALA A 120 -6.69 10.56 13.60
N THR A 121 -5.79 10.05 12.76
CA THR A 121 -4.94 10.84 11.88
C THR A 121 -5.28 10.55 10.41
N GLY A 122 -4.71 11.34 9.50
CA GLY A 122 -4.86 11.21 8.07
C GLY A 122 -3.88 12.12 7.35
N HIS A 123 -3.90 12.13 6.03
CA HIS A 123 -3.05 13.02 5.26
C HIS A 123 -3.35 14.48 5.63
N PRO A 124 -2.34 15.34 5.89
CA PRO A 124 -2.55 16.72 6.35
C PRO A 124 -3.55 17.52 5.51
N TRP A 125 -3.54 17.34 4.18
CA TRP A 125 -4.48 17.99 3.26
C TRP A 125 -5.94 17.53 3.37
N PHE A 126 -6.21 16.46 4.12
CA PHE A 126 -7.53 15.86 4.26
C PHE A 126 -8.03 15.82 5.72
N VAL A 127 -7.21 16.23 6.68
CA VAL A 127 -7.60 16.27 8.10
C VAL A 127 -8.84 17.14 8.32
N GLU A 128 -8.96 18.26 7.60
CA GLU A 128 -10.14 19.15 7.65
C GLU A 128 -11.42 18.50 7.11
N LYS A 129 -11.33 17.36 6.41
CA LYS A 129 -12.50 16.61 5.93
C LYS A 129 -13.06 15.63 6.97
N PHE A 130 -12.41 15.47 8.12
CA PHE A 130 -12.99 14.71 9.21
C PHE A 130 -14.28 15.39 9.71
N PRO A 131 -15.36 14.64 9.94
CA PRO A 131 -16.57 15.20 10.54
C PRO A 131 -16.30 15.61 11.99
N PRO A 132 -17.11 16.53 12.57
CA PRO A 132 -16.88 17.05 13.93
C PRO A 132 -16.83 16.01 15.06
N LYS A 133 -17.32 14.79 14.81
CA LYS A 133 -17.32 13.68 15.76
C LYS A 133 -15.98 12.92 15.79
N VAL A 134 -15.06 13.18 14.86
CA VAL A 134 -13.73 12.59 14.83
C VAL A 134 -12.74 13.62 15.38
N THR A 135 -11.93 13.22 16.35
CA THR A 135 -10.87 14.08 16.88
C THR A 135 -9.58 13.85 16.10
N ALA A 136 -9.19 14.81 15.27
CA ALA A 136 -7.92 14.76 14.56
C ALA A 136 -6.73 14.83 15.53
N VAL A 137 -5.73 13.98 15.32
CA VAL A 137 -4.49 13.92 16.11
C VAL A 137 -3.29 14.04 15.18
N ASP A 138 -2.38 14.96 15.51
CA ASP A 138 -1.11 15.13 14.79
C ASP A 138 -0.09 14.07 15.25
N ALA A 139 -0.13 12.92 14.57
CA ALA A 139 0.80 11.81 14.75
C ALA A 139 0.89 10.99 13.46
N ASN A 140 2.03 10.35 13.20
CA ASN A 140 2.25 9.48 12.04
C ASN A 140 1.25 8.32 11.99
N VAL A 141 0.98 7.72 13.15
CA VAL A 141 0.03 6.63 13.34
C VAL A 141 -0.76 6.88 14.62
N VAL A 142 -2.07 6.65 14.57
CA VAL A 142 -2.98 6.74 15.72
C VAL A 142 -3.70 5.41 15.87
N VAL A 143 -3.59 4.82 17.06
CA VAL A 143 -4.37 3.65 17.47
C VAL A 143 -5.38 4.11 18.52
N ASP A 144 -6.67 3.94 18.24
CA ASP A 144 -7.76 4.27 19.17
C ASP A 144 -8.82 3.17 19.19
N GLY A 145 -8.76 2.33 20.23
CA GLY A 145 -9.53 1.08 20.28
C GLY A 145 -9.14 0.15 19.14
N ASN A 146 -10.11 -0.25 18.32
CA ASN A 146 -9.91 -1.12 17.16
C ASN A 146 -9.61 -0.37 15.85
N ALA A 147 -9.53 0.96 15.89
CA ALA A 147 -9.21 1.79 14.74
C ALA A 147 -7.72 2.11 14.70
N VAL A 148 -7.05 1.85 13.57
CA VAL A 148 -5.66 2.27 13.32
C VAL A 148 -5.61 3.19 12.11
N THR A 149 -5.11 4.41 12.27
CA THR A 149 -5.02 5.38 11.16
C THR A 149 -3.60 5.88 10.95
N GLY A 150 -3.22 6.14 9.71
CA GLY A 150 -1.88 6.62 9.33
C GLY A 150 -1.89 7.85 8.42
N THR A 151 -0.77 8.58 8.34
CA THR A 151 -0.71 9.88 7.65
C THR A 151 -0.40 9.84 6.15
N GLY A 152 0.45 8.94 5.65
CA GLY A 152 0.83 8.99 4.24
C GLY A 152 1.96 8.03 3.83
N PRO A 153 2.49 8.18 2.60
CA PRO A 153 3.44 7.23 2.03
C PRO A 153 4.70 7.06 2.89
N ALA A 154 5.27 8.17 3.38
CA ALA A 154 6.49 8.16 4.20
C ALA A 154 6.33 7.42 5.54
N THR A 155 5.11 7.34 6.08
CA THR A 155 4.81 6.72 7.38
C THR A 155 4.18 5.33 7.24
N SER A 156 4.06 4.82 6.01
CA SER A 156 3.45 3.51 5.73
C SER A 156 4.18 2.35 6.42
N MET A 157 5.50 2.47 6.63
CA MET A 157 6.27 1.48 7.39
C MET A 157 5.89 1.47 8.88
N GLU A 158 5.80 2.65 9.52
CA GLU A 158 5.34 2.76 10.92
C GLU A 158 3.90 2.26 11.06
N PHE A 159 3.04 2.62 10.11
CA PHE A 159 1.65 2.16 10.06
C PHE A 159 1.57 0.64 9.99
N ALA A 160 2.30 0.00 9.07
CA ALA A 160 2.31 -1.45 8.94
C ALA A 160 2.86 -2.15 10.20
N MET A 161 3.89 -1.58 10.86
CA MET A 161 4.41 -2.11 12.13
C MET A 161 3.38 -2.01 13.26
N ALA A 162 2.62 -0.92 13.33
CA ALA A 162 1.52 -0.81 14.28
C ALA A 162 0.45 -1.89 14.05
N LEU A 163 0.12 -2.21 12.79
CA LEU A 163 -0.81 -3.30 12.47
C LEU A 163 -0.26 -4.67 12.89
N VAL A 164 1.02 -4.93 12.68
CA VAL A 164 1.69 -6.15 13.17
C VAL A 164 1.61 -6.21 14.69
N GLU A 165 1.86 -5.11 15.39
CA GLU A 165 1.75 -5.06 16.86
C GLU A 165 0.35 -5.40 17.33
N GLN A 166 -0.69 -4.81 16.71
CA GLN A 166 -2.09 -5.08 17.08
C GLN A 166 -2.48 -6.55 16.84
N LEU A 167 -1.94 -7.18 15.79
CA LEU A 167 -2.29 -8.56 15.43
C LEU A 167 -1.46 -9.63 16.17
N TYR A 168 -0.19 -9.36 16.43
CA TYR A 168 0.79 -10.35 16.84
C TYR A 168 1.64 -9.95 18.05
N GLY A 169 1.54 -8.71 18.51
CA GLY A 169 2.30 -8.18 19.64
C GLY A 169 3.71 -7.70 19.29
N LYS A 170 4.32 -7.01 20.26
CA LYS A 170 5.62 -6.32 20.12
C LYS A 170 6.78 -7.24 19.73
N GLU A 171 6.80 -8.46 20.24
CA GLU A 171 7.86 -9.43 19.91
C GLU A 171 7.90 -9.71 18.39
N LYS A 172 6.73 -9.80 17.74
CA LYS A 172 6.68 -9.98 16.29
C LYS A 172 7.21 -8.75 15.56
N VAL A 173 6.88 -7.55 16.03
CA VAL A 173 7.42 -6.31 15.45
C VAL A 173 8.94 -6.30 15.49
N GLU A 174 9.55 -6.64 16.63
CA GLU A 174 11.01 -6.72 16.77
C GLU A 174 11.64 -7.73 15.81
N GLN A 175 10.99 -8.89 15.62
CA GLN A 175 11.43 -9.92 14.69
C GLN A 175 11.43 -9.45 13.23
N ILE A 176 10.44 -8.64 12.81
CA ILE A 176 10.33 -8.13 11.43
C ILE A 176 11.16 -6.87 11.21
N ALA A 177 11.12 -5.91 12.14
CA ALA A 177 11.77 -4.61 12.00
C ALA A 177 13.31 -4.72 11.91
N LYS A 178 13.91 -5.64 12.67
CA LYS A 178 15.37 -5.81 12.74
C LYS A 178 16.01 -6.16 11.39
N PRO A 179 15.62 -7.23 10.67
CA PRO A 179 16.19 -7.54 9.35
C PRO A 179 15.85 -6.50 8.29
N MET A 180 14.74 -5.77 8.46
CA MET A 180 14.32 -4.71 7.54
C MET A 180 14.97 -3.36 7.81
N LEU A 181 15.80 -3.26 8.85
CA LEU A 181 16.48 -2.02 9.25
C LEU A 181 15.50 -0.84 9.44
N VAL A 182 14.28 -1.11 9.90
CA VAL A 182 13.31 -0.04 10.18
C VAL A 182 13.84 0.80 11.33
N ARG A 183 14.22 2.04 11.02
CA ARG A 183 14.72 3.01 11.99
C ARG A 183 13.62 4.00 12.34
N TYR A 184 13.48 4.29 13.63
CA TYR A 184 12.57 5.32 14.13
C TYR A 184 13.19 6.73 14.14
N GLU A 185 14.53 6.82 14.01
CA GLU A 185 15.24 8.10 13.95
C GLU A 185 16.37 8.05 12.92
N GLY A 186 16.38 9.07 12.05
CA GLY A 186 17.51 9.36 11.18
C GLY A 186 17.09 10.12 9.93
N GLY A 187 17.78 11.24 9.65
CA GLY A 187 17.76 11.86 8.33
C GLY A 187 18.39 10.94 7.28
N TYR A 188 18.23 11.30 6.00
CA TYR A 188 18.87 10.57 4.91
C TYR A 188 20.39 10.64 5.06
N SER A 189 21.05 9.49 5.13
CA SER A 189 22.51 9.39 5.11
C SER A 189 22.93 8.90 3.75
N MET A 190 23.51 9.79 2.94
CA MET A 190 24.16 9.45 1.69
C MET A 190 25.63 9.76 1.79
N LYS A 191 26.46 8.77 1.48
CA LYS A 191 27.89 8.94 1.33
C LYS A 191 28.24 8.72 -0.13
N GLU A 192 28.46 9.81 -0.85
CA GLU A 192 28.95 9.74 -2.21
C GLU A 192 30.45 9.40 -2.20
N LEU A 193 30.82 8.36 -2.94
CA LEU A 193 32.20 7.88 -3.08
C LEU A 193 32.48 7.78 -4.58
N ASN A 194 33.68 8.21 -5.01
CA ASN A 194 34.06 8.23 -6.42
C ASN A 194 33.05 9.00 -7.30
N SER A 195 32.68 10.22 -6.87
CA SER A 195 31.71 11.05 -7.58
C SER A 195 32.10 11.22 -9.04
N VAL A 196 31.13 11.00 -9.92
CA VAL A 196 31.27 11.18 -11.37
C VAL A 196 30.30 12.26 -11.82
N GLU A 197 30.72 13.08 -12.79
CA GLU A 197 29.81 14.01 -13.45
C GLU A 197 28.93 13.23 -14.43
N TRP A 198 27.77 12.78 -13.94
CA TRP A 198 26.75 12.15 -14.76
C TRP A 198 25.79 13.20 -15.34
N HIS A 199 25.52 13.10 -16.63
CA HIS A 199 24.62 14.00 -17.35
C HIS A 199 23.53 13.19 -18.05
N CYS A 200 22.27 13.56 -17.82
CA CYS A 200 21.11 13.06 -18.57
C CYS A 200 20.42 14.23 -19.26
N SER A 201 20.43 14.22 -20.59
CA SER A 201 19.70 15.20 -21.39
C SER A 201 18.26 14.71 -21.63
N GLY A 202 17.27 15.56 -21.36
CA GLY A 202 15.85 15.23 -21.53
C GLY A 202 15.28 14.38 -20.39
N THR A 203 14.14 13.72 -20.66
CA THR A 203 13.46 12.86 -19.70
C THR A 203 14.30 11.61 -19.41
N PRO A 204 14.64 11.31 -18.14
CA PRO A 204 15.36 10.09 -17.80
C PRO A 204 14.56 8.85 -18.22
N LYS A 205 15.22 7.94 -18.94
CA LYS A 205 14.68 6.62 -19.28
C LYS A 205 15.25 5.59 -18.32
N VAL A 206 14.40 4.82 -17.67
CA VAL A 206 14.79 3.82 -16.68
C VAL A 206 14.19 2.47 -17.05
N LEU A 207 15.04 1.47 -17.22
CA LEU A 207 14.62 0.08 -17.32
C LEU A 207 14.69 -0.54 -15.92
N LEU A 208 13.58 -1.06 -15.43
CA LEU A 208 13.52 -1.82 -14.18
C LEU A 208 13.23 -3.30 -14.50
N PRO A 209 14.27 -4.15 -14.58
CA PRO A 209 14.07 -5.58 -14.75
C PRO A 209 13.50 -6.20 -13.47
N VAL A 210 12.50 -7.05 -13.61
CA VAL A 210 11.82 -7.76 -12.51
C VAL A 210 11.75 -9.26 -12.81
N ALA A 211 11.84 -10.08 -11.77
CA ALA A 211 11.83 -11.54 -11.86
C ALA A 211 11.08 -12.15 -10.67
N ASN A 212 10.69 -13.41 -10.75
CA ASN A 212 10.03 -14.11 -9.66
C ASN A 212 10.91 -14.09 -8.39
N GLY A 213 10.30 -13.76 -7.24
CA GLY A 213 10.99 -13.70 -5.95
C GLY A 213 11.69 -12.39 -5.61
N ILE A 214 11.55 -11.34 -6.43
CA ILE A 214 12.00 -9.98 -6.04
C ILE A 214 11.28 -9.48 -4.79
N GLU A 215 11.89 -8.52 -4.09
CA GLU A 215 11.24 -7.78 -3.01
C GLU A 215 10.27 -6.75 -3.61
N GLU A 216 8.96 -6.94 -3.44
CA GLU A 216 7.94 -6.11 -4.10
C GLU A 216 8.05 -4.61 -3.76
N MET A 217 8.38 -4.28 -2.51
CA MET A 217 8.48 -2.91 -2.05
C MET A 217 9.59 -2.17 -2.79
N GLU A 218 10.74 -2.81 -3.02
CA GLU A 218 11.88 -2.19 -3.72
C GLU A 218 11.49 -1.82 -5.15
N ALA A 219 10.84 -2.74 -5.86
CA ALA A 219 10.38 -2.48 -7.22
C ALA A 219 9.27 -1.42 -7.27
N ILE A 220 8.22 -1.56 -6.46
CA ILE A 220 7.06 -0.66 -6.48
C ILE A 220 7.45 0.75 -6.05
N ILE A 221 8.25 0.92 -4.99
CA ILE A 221 8.71 2.22 -4.52
C ILE A 221 9.57 2.92 -5.58
N LEU A 222 10.44 2.19 -6.28
CA LEU A 222 11.24 2.76 -7.36
C LEU A 222 10.37 3.21 -8.53
N VAL A 223 9.41 2.38 -8.98
CA VAL A 223 8.48 2.75 -10.05
C VAL A 223 7.68 3.99 -9.67
N ASP A 224 7.10 4.00 -8.46
CA ASP A 224 6.34 5.12 -7.92
C ASP A 224 7.18 6.41 -7.87
N ALA A 225 8.34 6.38 -7.21
CA ALA A 225 9.20 7.55 -7.03
C ALA A 225 9.73 8.11 -8.36
N LEU A 226 10.18 7.23 -9.26
CA LEU A 226 10.74 7.65 -10.55
C LEU A 226 9.65 8.20 -11.48
N ARG A 227 8.48 7.56 -11.56
CA ARG A 227 7.38 8.06 -12.39
C ARG A 227 6.78 9.35 -11.82
N ARG A 228 6.74 9.53 -10.49
CA ARG A 228 6.42 10.83 -9.86
C ARG A 228 7.40 11.93 -10.26
N ALA A 229 8.66 11.59 -10.44
CA ALA A 229 9.69 12.49 -10.94
C ALA A 229 9.63 12.69 -12.48
N ASN A 230 8.58 12.18 -13.14
CA ASN A 230 8.38 12.20 -14.60
C ASN A 230 9.46 11.43 -15.38
N ALA A 231 10.13 10.45 -14.78
CA ALA A 231 10.97 9.53 -15.53
C ALA A 231 10.12 8.56 -16.38
N ASP A 232 10.63 8.21 -17.56
CA ASP A 232 10.08 7.16 -18.42
C ASP A 232 10.57 5.81 -17.92
N VAL A 233 9.78 5.18 -17.05
CA VAL A 233 10.13 3.90 -16.41
C VAL A 233 9.44 2.75 -17.13
N VAL A 234 10.22 1.82 -17.67
CA VAL A 234 9.75 0.57 -18.24
C VAL A 234 10.02 -0.56 -17.25
N VAL A 235 8.96 -1.19 -16.73
CA VAL A 235 9.07 -2.40 -15.92
C VAL A 235 9.09 -3.60 -16.87
N ALA A 236 10.17 -4.39 -16.84
CA ALA A 236 10.38 -5.47 -17.79
C ALA A 236 10.53 -6.83 -17.10
N SER A 237 9.71 -7.80 -17.46
CA SER A 237 9.74 -9.14 -16.88
C SER A 237 10.84 -10.00 -17.48
N ALA A 238 11.68 -10.59 -16.63
CA ALA A 238 12.69 -11.58 -17.03
C ALA A 238 12.12 -13.02 -17.09
N GLU A 239 10.82 -13.20 -16.87
CA GLU A 239 10.11 -14.50 -16.90
C GLU A 239 9.51 -14.78 -18.30
N ASP A 240 8.89 -15.94 -18.49
CA ASP A 240 8.17 -16.31 -19.74
C ASP A 240 6.82 -15.58 -19.92
N GLY A 241 6.52 -14.59 -19.08
CA GLY A 241 5.33 -13.75 -19.16
C GLY A 241 5.47 -12.47 -18.34
N VAL A 242 4.53 -11.54 -18.51
CA VAL A 242 4.56 -10.24 -17.83
C VAL A 242 4.13 -10.28 -16.36
N VAL A 243 3.58 -11.40 -15.89
CA VAL A 243 3.17 -11.55 -14.49
C VAL A 243 4.35 -12.08 -13.67
N VAL A 244 4.79 -11.29 -12.69
CA VAL A 244 5.88 -11.62 -11.78
C VAL A 244 5.31 -11.81 -10.37
N THR A 245 5.61 -12.93 -9.74
CA THR A 245 5.26 -13.21 -8.35
C THR A 245 6.43 -12.81 -7.45
N ALA A 246 6.24 -11.75 -6.66
CA ALA A 246 7.22 -11.28 -5.70
C ALA A 246 7.41 -12.27 -4.53
N ARG A 247 8.46 -12.04 -3.73
CA ARG A 247 8.88 -12.91 -2.61
C ARG A 247 7.74 -13.27 -1.66
N TYR A 248 6.87 -12.30 -1.35
CA TYR A 248 5.73 -12.51 -0.46
C TYR A 248 4.40 -12.61 -1.22
N GLY A 249 4.43 -13.11 -2.46
CA GLY A 249 3.23 -13.51 -3.20
C GLY A 249 2.46 -12.37 -3.87
N THR A 250 2.91 -11.12 -3.75
CA THR A 250 2.35 -10.01 -4.51
C THR A 250 2.61 -10.25 -6.00
N ARG A 251 1.55 -10.27 -6.82
CA ARG A 251 1.67 -10.46 -8.26
C ARG A 251 1.68 -9.10 -8.96
N ILE A 252 2.84 -8.71 -9.47
CA ILE A 252 3.06 -7.48 -10.23
C ILE A 252 2.96 -7.82 -11.72
N VAL A 253 2.35 -6.94 -12.51
CA VAL A 253 2.33 -7.09 -13.97
C VAL A 253 3.29 -6.07 -14.59
N ALA A 254 4.37 -6.57 -15.17
CA ALA A 254 5.34 -5.77 -15.91
C ALA A 254 4.69 -5.13 -17.14
N ASP A 255 5.32 -4.07 -17.66
CA ASP A 255 4.84 -3.40 -18.86
C ASP A 255 5.12 -4.22 -20.13
N VAL A 256 6.25 -4.90 -20.15
CA VAL A 256 6.75 -5.69 -21.27
C VAL A 256 7.60 -6.87 -20.77
N MET A 257 7.96 -7.74 -21.70
CA MET A 257 9.01 -8.75 -21.51
C MET A 257 10.40 -8.11 -21.62
N LEU A 258 11.41 -8.70 -21.00
CA LEU A 258 12.78 -8.14 -20.96
C LEU A 258 13.47 -8.17 -22.32
N ASP A 259 13.23 -9.21 -23.12
CA ASP A 259 13.67 -9.30 -24.52
C ASP A 259 13.04 -8.20 -25.38
N GLU A 260 11.73 -7.97 -25.25
CA GLU A 260 11.04 -6.87 -25.93
C GLU A 260 11.56 -5.49 -25.51
N ALA A 261 11.95 -5.32 -24.25
CA ALA A 261 12.54 -4.07 -23.76
C ALA A 261 13.93 -3.82 -24.35
N ALA A 262 14.74 -4.88 -24.51
CA ALA A 262 16.06 -4.80 -25.11
C ALA A 262 15.99 -4.36 -26.58
N ASP A 263 14.98 -4.82 -27.33
CA ASP A 263 14.76 -4.44 -28.73
C ASP A 263 14.29 -2.99 -28.91
N ARG A 264 13.86 -2.32 -27.84
CA ARG A 264 13.41 -0.91 -27.83
C ARG A 264 14.48 0.07 -27.38
N ALA A 265 15.66 -0.40 -27.00
CA ALA A 265 16.78 0.47 -26.64
C ALA A 265 17.29 1.22 -27.89
N PRO A 266 17.45 2.56 -27.84
CA PRO A 266 17.96 3.34 -28.96
C PRO A 266 19.43 3.05 -29.29
#